data_AF-A0A2X3D637-F1
#
_entry.id   AF-A0A2X3D637-F1
#
_cell.length_a   1.000
_cell.length_b   1.000
_cell.length_c   1.000
_cell.angle_alpha   90.00
_cell.angle_beta   90.00
_cell.angle_gamma   90.00
#
_symmetry.space_group_name_H-M   'P 1'
#
loop_
_entity.id
_entity.type
_entity.pdbx_description
1 polymer ?
#
loop_
_entity_poly.entity_id
_entity_poly.type
_entity_poly.pdbx_seq_one_letter_code
_entity_poly.pdbx_strand_id
1 'polypeptide(L)'
;MTELKNDRYLRALLRQPVDVTPVWMMRQAGRYLPEYKATRAQAGDFMSLCKNAELACEVTLQPLRRYPLDAAILFSDILTIPDAMGLGLYFEAGEGPRFTSPVKSKADVDKLPIPDPEQELGYVMNAVRTIRRELKGEVPLIGFSGSPWTLATYMVEGGSSKAFTVIKKMMYAEPQALHALLDKLAKSVTLYLNAQIKAGAQSGDDF
;
A
#
# COMPACT_ATOMS: atom_id res chain seq x y z
N MET A 1 -16.92 -18.18 -1.11
CA MET A 1 -15.62 -17.69 -1.61
C MET A 1 -15.37 -18.34 -2.96
N THR A 2 -14.99 -17.56 -3.98
CA THR A 2 -14.66 -18.12 -5.30
C THR A 2 -13.40 -18.97 -5.19
N GLU A 3 -13.45 -20.18 -5.73
CA GLU A 3 -12.34 -21.12 -5.73
C GLU A 3 -11.16 -20.57 -6.55
N LEU A 4 -9.94 -20.70 -6.02
CA LEU A 4 -8.72 -20.22 -6.67
C LEU A 4 -8.26 -21.23 -7.72
N LYS A 5 -8.04 -20.77 -8.96
CA LYS A 5 -7.69 -21.60 -10.12
C LYS A 5 -6.18 -21.71 -10.34
N ASN A 6 -5.45 -20.60 -10.18
CA ASN A 6 -3.99 -20.58 -10.18
C ASN A 6 -3.49 -20.26 -8.77
N ASP A 7 -2.83 -21.21 -8.12
CA ASP A 7 -2.25 -21.06 -6.78
C ASP A 7 -0.71 -21.13 -6.77
N ARG A 8 -0.05 -21.13 -7.94
CA ARG A 8 1.42 -21.29 -8.06
C ARG A 8 2.18 -20.32 -7.18
N TYR A 9 1.79 -19.04 -7.19
CA TYR A 9 2.41 -18.01 -6.37
C TYR A 9 2.36 -18.35 -4.87
N LEU A 10 1.19 -18.77 -4.36
CA LEU A 10 1.04 -19.14 -2.94
C LEU A 10 1.83 -20.40 -2.59
N ARG A 11 1.78 -21.42 -3.45
CA ARG A 11 2.56 -22.66 -3.29
C ARG A 11 4.06 -22.39 -3.25
N ALA A 12 4.56 -21.55 -4.15
CA ALA A 12 5.97 -21.18 -4.22
C ALA A 12 6.44 -20.45 -2.95
N LEU A 13 5.64 -19.50 -2.43
CA LEU A 13 5.93 -18.85 -1.14
C LEU A 13 5.99 -19.84 0.03
N LEU A 14 5.12 -20.85 0.01
CA LEU A 14 5.11 -21.94 0.99
C LEU A 14 6.14 -23.05 0.71
N ARG A 15 7.01 -22.85 -0.28
CA ARG A 15 8.04 -23.82 -0.71
C ARG A 15 7.48 -25.18 -1.11
N GLN A 16 6.25 -25.21 -1.59
CA GLN A 16 5.60 -26.39 -2.14
C GLN A 16 6.00 -26.56 -3.62
N PRO A 17 6.01 -27.81 -4.15
CA PRO A 17 6.30 -28.04 -5.57
C PRO A 17 5.32 -27.31 -6.48
N VAL A 18 5.82 -26.74 -7.58
CA VAL A 18 5.03 -26.10 -8.65
C VAL A 18 5.51 -26.63 -9.99
N ASP A 19 4.63 -26.59 -11.00
CA ASP A 19 4.91 -27.00 -12.37
C ASP A 19 5.84 -26.03 -13.09
N VAL A 20 5.73 -24.73 -12.80
CA VAL A 20 6.62 -23.66 -13.27
C VAL A 20 6.79 -22.58 -12.20
N THR A 21 7.89 -21.83 -12.26
CA THR A 21 8.13 -20.69 -11.35
C THR A 21 7.10 -19.58 -11.62
N PRO A 22 6.32 -19.13 -10.62
CA PRO A 22 5.33 -18.07 -10.80
C PRO A 22 5.98 -16.70 -10.99
N VAL A 23 5.32 -15.82 -11.74
CA VAL A 23 5.80 -14.45 -12.02
C VAL A 23 4.72 -13.39 -11.82
N TRP A 24 5.13 -12.28 -11.21
CA TRP A 24 4.41 -11.01 -11.18
C TRP A 24 5.44 -9.88 -11.17
N MET A 25 5.03 -8.62 -11.35
CA MET A 25 5.97 -7.49 -11.40
C MET A 25 5.56 -6.37 -10.45
N MET A 26 6.52 -5.87 -9.67
CA MET A 26 6.34 -4.63 -8.93
C MET A 26 5.96 -3.51 -9.88
N ARG A 27 4.94 -2.72 -9.50
CA ARG A 27 4.35 -1.66 -10.36
C ARG A 27 3.81 -2.18 -11.70
N GLN A 28 3.31 -3.43 -11.76
CA GLN A 28 2.64 -3.97 -12.95
C GLN A 28 1.47 -3.11 -13.43
N ALA A 29 0.73 -2.46 -12.53
CA ALA A 29 -0.23 -1.42 -12.85
C ALA A 29 0.48 -0.05 -12.84
N GLY A 30 0.83 0.48 -14.03
CA GLY A 30 1.63 1.69 -14.09
C GLY A 30 1.71 2.35 -15.46
N ARG A 31 2.40 3.50 -15.50
CA ARG A 31 2.49 4.41 -16.66
C ARG A 31 3.10 3.81 -17.92
N TYR A 32 3.66 2.60 -17.88
CA TYR A 32 4.12 1.91 -19.09
C TYR A 32 2.94 1.35 -19.91
N LEU A 33 1.77 1.17 -19.28
CA LEU A 33 0.52 0.78 -19.94
C LEU A 33 -0.25 2.03 -20.42
N PRO A 34 -0.64 2.12 -21.70
CA PRO A 34 -1.43 3.25 -22.19
C PRO A 34 -2.83 3.32 -21.56
N GLU A 35 -3.49 2.19 -21.31
CA GLU A 35 -4.78 2.11 -20.62
C GLU A 35 -4.71 2.60 -19.16
N TYR A 36 -3.59 2.37 -18.47
CA TYR A 36 -3.38 2.93 -17.13
C TYR A 36 -3.36 4.45 -17.18
N LYS A 37 -2.67 5.04 -18.17
CA LYS A 37 -2.65 6.50 -18.33
C LYS A 37 -4.05 7.06 -18.60
N ALA A 38 -4.86 6.35 -19.38
CA ALA A 38 -6.24 6.74 -19.67
C ALA A 38 -7.11 6.71 -18.40
N THR A 39 -7.09 5.62 -17.62
CA THR A 39 -7.83 5.52 -16.36
C THR A 39 -7.36 6.56 -15.34
N ARG A 40 -6.04 6.80 -15.26
CA ARG A 40 -5.49 7.85 -14.40
C ARG A 40 -5.96 9.25 -14.81
N ALA A 41 -6.06 9.53 -16.11
CA ALA A 41 -6.58 10.81 -16.59
C ALA A 41 -8.07 10.99 -16.25
N GLN A 42 -8.87 9.91 -16.28
CA GLN A 42 -10.27 9.94 -15.85
C GLN A 42 -10.42 10.22 -14.35
N ALA A 43 -9.52 9.67 -13.52
CA ALA A 43 -9.51 9.91 -12.07
C ALA A 43 -9.05 11.33 -11.69
N GLY A 44 -8.42 12.08 -12.61
CA GLY A 44 -7.84 13.39 -12.35
C GLY A 44 -6.47 13.31 -11.68
N ASP A 45 -6.41 12.79 -10.46
CA ASP A 45 -5.18 12.65 -9.68
C ASP A 45 -4.98 11.23 -9.11
N PHE A 46 -3.77 10.98 -8.59
CA PHE A 46 -3.36 9.66 -8.10
C PHE A 46 -4.13 9.24 -6.84
N MET A 47 -4.42 10.16 -5.92
CA MET A 47 -5.17 9.82 -4.70
C MET A 47 -6.64 9.58 -5.00
N SER A 48 -7.23 10.35 -5.90
CA SER A 48 -8.59 10.09 -6.41
C SER A 48 -8.68 8.71 -7.07
N LEU A 49 -7.65 8.29 -7.81
CA LEU A 49 -7.56 6.93 -8.36
C LEU A 49 -7.48 5.85 -7.26
N CYS A 50 -6.66 6.06 -6.22
CA CYS A 50 -6.53 5.11 -5.10
C CYS A 50 -7.78 5.05 -4.20
N LYS A 51 -8.53 6.15 -4.06
CA LYS A 51 -9.72 6.25 -3.21
C LYS A 51 -11.01 5.76 -3.91
N ASN A 52 -10.97 5.55 -5.22
CA ASN A 52 -12.08 5.00 -6.00
C ASN A 52 -11.90 3.48 -6.19
N ALA A 53 -12.77 2.67 -5.58
CA ALA A 53 -12.62 1.22 -5.57
C ALA A 53 -12.75 0.60 -6.97
N GLU A 54 -13.63 1.12 -7.81
CA GLU A 54 -13.85 0.65 -9.18
C GLU A 54 -12.65 0.95 -10.07
N LEU A 55 -12.11 2.17 -10.00
CA LEU A 55 -10.95 2.57 -10.80
C LEU A 55 -9.66 1.89 -10.30
N ALA A 56 -9.48 1.75 -8.98
CA ALA A 56 -8.38 0.99 -8.40
C ALA A 56 -8.44 -0.49 -8.82
N CYS A 57 -9.64 -1.07 -8.86
CA CYS A 57 -9.84 -2.41 -9.38
C CYS A 57 -9.49 -2.50 -10.88
N GLU A 58 -10.00 -1.58 -11.69
CA GLU A 58 -9.74 -1.56 -13.13
C GLU A 58 -8.23 -1.54 -13.42
N VAL A 59 -7.47 -0.61 -12.83
CA VAL A 59 -6.02 -0.56 -13.07
C VAL A 59 -5.27 -1.77 -12.53
N THR A 60 -5.79 -2.43 -11.48
CA THR A 60 -5.22 -3.68 -10.95
C THR A 60 -5.37 -4.84 -11.96
N LEU A 61 -6.48 -4.89 -12.69
CA LEU A 61 -6.79 -5.97 -13.64
C LEU A 61 -6.14 -5.77 -15.02
N GLN A 62 -5.82 -4.53 -15.42
CA GLN A 62 -5.22 -4.23 -16.72
C GLN A 62 -4.00 -5.11 -17.09
N PRO A 63 -3.01 -5.34 -16.19
CA PRO A 63 -1.85 -6.14 -16.53
C PRO A 63 -2.19 -7.60 -16.82
N LEU A 64 -3.19 -8.17 -16.13
CA LEU A 64 -3.62 -9.55 -16.30
C LEU A 64 -4.28 -9.79 -17.67
N ARG A 65 -4.89 -8.75 -18.25
CA ARG A 65 -5.47 -8.80 -19.60
C ARG A 65 -4.40 -8.82 -20.70
N ARG A 66 -3.16 -8.42 -20.39
CA ARG A 66 -2.03 -8.39 -21.33
C ARG A 66 -1.06 -9.54 -21.14
N TYR A 67 -0.83 -9.93 -19.90
CA TYR A 67 0.22 -10.84 -19.51
C TYR A 67 -0.36 -11.91 -18.59
N PRO A 68 -0.06 -13.20 -18.81
CA PRO A 68 -0.51 -14.29 -17.95
C PRO A 68 0.34 -14.33 -16.66
N LEU A 69 0.21 -13.30 -15.82
CA LEU A 69 0.89 -13.22 -14.53
C LEU A 69 0.23 -14.16 -13.51
N ASP A 70 0.99 -14.63 -12.52
CA ASP A 70 0.52 -15.57 -11.50
C ASP A 70 -0.03 -14.90 -10.24
N ALA A 71 -0.05 -13.56 -10.19
CA ALA A 71 -0.62 -12.80 -9.08
C ALA A 71 -1.06 -11.39 -9.52
N ALA A 72 -2.09 -10.88 -8.83
CA ALA A 72 -2.48 -9.48 -8.86
C ALA A 72 -2.00 -8.80 -7.59
N ILE A 73 -1.56 -7.54 -7.66
CA ILE A 73 -1.28 -6.72 -6.48
C ILE A 73 -2.25 -5.55 -6.43
N LEU A 74 -2.80 -5.29 -5.25
CA LEU A 74 -3.67 -4.14 -4.98
C LEU A 74 -3.04 -2.86 -5.52
N PHE A 75 -3.81 -2.06 -6.26
CA PHE A 75 -3.41 -0.69 -6.57
C PHE A 75 -3.75 0.25 -5.40
N SER A 76 -2.73 0.67 -4.66
CA SER A 76 -2.84 1.64 -3.56
C SER A 76 -1.53 2.40 -3.39
N ASP A 77 -1.36 3.11 -2.27
CA ASP A 77 -0.13 3.79 -1.90
C ASP A 77 0.34 3.37 -0.50
N ILE A 78 1.65 3.31 -0.27
CA ILE A 78 2.20 2.99 1.05
C ILE A 78 1.85 4.05 2.09
N LEU A 79 1.62 5.30 1.68
CA LEU A 79 1.37 6.44 2.56
C LEU A 79 -0.10 6.59 2.97
N THR A 80 -0.95 5.61 2.67
CA THR A 80 -2.36 5.61 3.10
C THR A 80 -2.52 5.67 4.61
N ILE A 81 -1.70 4.91 5.38
CA ILE A 81 -1.71 4.97 6.86
C ILE A 81 -1.33 6.37 7.36
N PRO A 82 -0.19 6.96 6.96
CA PRO A 82 0.13 8.36 7.29
C PRO A 82 -0.93 9.40 6.88
N ASP A 83 -1.59 9.23 5.72
CA ASP A 83 -2.71 10.09 5.29
C ASP A 83 -3.87 10.01 6.29
N ALA A 84 -4.27 8.79 6.66
CA ALA A 84 -5.32 8.54 7.65
C ALA A 84 -4.95 8.99 9.07
N MET A 85 -3.66 9.15 9.38
CA MET A 85 -3.18 9.76 10.62
C MET A 85 -3.29 11.30 10.64
N GLY A 86 -3.76 11.91 9.55
CA GLY A 86 -4.05 13.35 9.49
C GLY A 86 -2.83 14.24 9.21
N LEU A 87 -1.75 13.68 8.65
CA LEU A 87 -0.53 14.45 8.35
C LEU A 87 -0.64 15.36 7.12
N GLY A 88 -1.74 15.27 6.38
CA GLY A 88 -2.02 16.07 5.18
C GLY A 88 -1.15 15.66 4.01
N LEU A 89 -1.30 14.43 3.52
CA LEU A 89 -0.60 13.92 2.35
C LEU A 89 -1.07 14.66 1.09
N TYR A 90 -0.13 15.13 0.28
CA TYR A 90 -0.40 15.63 -1.06
C TYR A 90 0.69 15.20 -2.03
N PHE A 91 0.34 15.19 -3.32
CA PHE A 91 1.24 14.81 -4.40
C PHE A 91 1.45 16.01 -5.32
N GLU A 92 2.66 16.55 -5.28
CA GLU A 92 3.04 17.63 -6.17
C GLU A 92 3.58 17.07 -7.50
N ALA A 93 3.17 17.69 -8.62
CA ALA A 93 3.50 17.19 -9.94
C ALA A 93 5.02 17.25 -10.18
N GLY A 94 5.66 16.07 -10.22
CA GLY A 94 7.10 15.93 -10.46
C GLY A 94 7.96 15.84 -9.21
N GLU A 95 7.43 16.15 -8.02
CA GLU A 95 8.22 16.20 -6.78
C GLU A 95 7.92 15.04 -5.79
N GLY A 96 6.84 14.28 -6.03
CA GLY A 96 6.49 13.12 -5.21
C GLY A 96 5.60 13.47 -4.00
N PRO A 97 5.43 12.54 -3.05
CA PRO A 97 4.56 12.75 -1.90
C PRO A 97 5.19 13.70 -0.88
N ARG A 98 4.35 14.56 -0.28
CA ARG A 98 4.72 15.49 0.78
C ARG A 98 3.64 15.53 1.87
N PHE A 99 4.05 15.91 3.08
CA PHE A 99 3.15 16.12 4.22
C PHE A 99 3.17 17.58 4.67
N THR A 100 1.99 18.14 4.97
CA THR A 100 1.88 19.50 5.52
C THR A 100 2.29 19.55 6.99
N SER A 101 2.11 18.46 7.73
CA SER A 101 2.44 18.38 9.16
C SER A 101 3.42 17.24 9.47
N PRO A 102 4.72 17.34 9.12
CA PRO A 102 5.69 16.31 9.46
C PRO A 102 5.85 16.12 10.98
N VAL A 103 6.14 14.89 11.40
CA VAL A 103 6.37 14.51 12.81
C VAL A 103 7.75 14.95 13.25
N LYS A 104 7.84 15.88 14.22
CA LYS A 104 9.12 16.49 14.62
C LYS A 104 9.51 16.22 16.07
N SER A 105 8.57 15.79 16.90
CA SER A 105 8.77 15.65 18.34
C SER A 105 7.98 14.50 18.94
N LYS A 106 8.33 14.10 20.17
CA LYS A 106 7.55 13.14 20.95
C LYS A 106 6.09 13.55 21.11
N ALA A 107 5.83 14.84 21.28
CA ALA A 107 4.46 15.37 21.41
C ALA A 107 3.65 15.17 20.12
N ASP A 108 4.28 15.28 18.95
CA ASP A 108 3.62 15.00 17.67
C ASP A 108 3.30 13.50 17.57
N VAL A 109 4.25 12.64 17.94
CA VAL A 109 4.03 11.18 17.98
C VAL A 109 2.86 10.81 18.88
N ASP A 110 2.75 11.43 20.05
CA ASP A 110 1.69 11.14 21.01
C ASP A 110 0.30 11.50 20.51
N LYS A 111 0.19 12.56 19.70
CA LYS A 111 -1.07 12.98 19.07
C LYS A 111 -1.53 12.08 17.92
N LEU A 112 -0.62 11.30 17.32
CA LEU A 112 -0.98 10.44 16.19
C LEU A 112 -2.02 9.37 16.62
N PRO A 113 -3.14 9.25 15.89
CA PRO A 113 -4.09 8.18 16.12
C PRO A 113 -3.55 6.85 15.55
N ILE A 114 -4.18 5.74 15.94
CA ILE A 114 -4.07 4.47 15.22
C ILE A 114 -5.35 4.36 14.40
N PRO A 115 -5.31 4.50 13.06
CA PRO A 115 -6.52 4.46 12.23
C PRO A 115 -7.24 3.11 12.29
N ASP A 116 -8.56 3.11 12.24
CA ASP A 116 -9.36 1.91 12.02
C ASP A 116 -9.37 1.59 10.51
N PRO A 117 -8.86 0.42 10.09
CA PRO A 117 -8.77 0.07 8.68
C PRO A 117 -10.12 0.07 7.93
N GLU A 118 -11.22 -0.21 8.62
CA GLU A 118 -12.56 -0.27 8.01
C GLU A 118 -13.24 1.11 7.94
N GLN A 119 -12.78 2.08 8.74
CA GLN A 119 -13.33 3.44 8.77
C GLN A 119 -12.46 4.38 7.94
N GLU A 120 -11.32 4.85 8.46
CA GLU A 120 -10.49 5.86 7.80
C GLU A 120 -9.81 5.32 6.53
N LEU A 121 -9.57 4.01 6.46
CA LEU A 121 -8.96 3.33 5.30
C LEU A 121 -9.96 2.45 4.53
N GLY A 122 -11.27 2.61 4.78
CA GLY A 122 -12.31 1.77 4.19
C GLY A 122 -12.32 1.75 2.66
N TYR A 123 -11.81 2.81 2.01
CA TYR A 123 -11.65 2.85 0.55
C TYR A 123 -10.67 1.78 0.03
N VAL A 124 -9.60 1.50 0.78
CA VAL A 124 -8.64 0.42 0.46
C VAL A 124 -9.33 -0.93 0.62
N MET A 125 -10.06 -1.13 1.72
CA MET A 125 -10.77 -2.38 1.99
C MET A 125 -11.84 -2.65 0.93
N ASN A 126 -12.52 -1.61 0.46
CA ASN A 126 -13.46 -1.69 -0.65
C ASN A 126 -12.76 -2.07 -1.96
N ALA A 127 -11.60 -1.48 -2.27
CA ALA A 127 -10.81 -1.88 -3.44
C ALA A 127 -10.40 -3.36 -3.37
N VAL A 128 -9.93 -3.85 -2.22
CA VAL A 128 -9.57 -5.26 -2.02
C VAL A 128 -10.78 -6.19 -2.26
N ARG A 129 -11.95 -5.87 -1.68
CA ARG A 129 -13.20 -6.65 -1.89
C ARG A 129 -13.59 -6.67 -3.37
N THR A 130 -13.55 -5.52 -4.02
CA THR A 130 -13.90 -5.38 -5.44
C THR A 130 -12.94 -6.18 -6.32
N ILE A 131 -11.63 -6.02 -6.14
CA ILE A 131 -10.62 -6.77 -6.90
C ILE A 131 -10.79 -8.28 -6.68
N ARG A 132 -10.96 -8.70 -5.42
CA ARG A 132 -11.13 -10.12 -5.10
C ARG A 132 -12.34 -10.73 -5.81
N ARG A 133 -13.45 -9.98 -5.89
CA ARG A 133 -14.65 -10.38 -6.63
C ARG A 133 -14.38 -10.46 -8.14
N GLU A 134 -13.78 -9.41 -8.71
CA GLU A 134 -13.57 -9.31 -10.16
C GLU A 134 -12.49 -10.26 -10.69
N LEU A 135 -11.51 -10.65 -9.87
CA LEU A 135 -10.54 -11.69 -10.21
C LEU A 135 -11.19 -13.05 -10.44
N LYS A 136 -12.39 -13.31 -9.91
CA LYS A 136 -13.15 -14.57 -10.12
C LYS A 136 -12.30 -15.84 -9.89
N GLY A 137 -11.37 -15.74 -8.94
CA GLY A 137 -10.45 -16.83 -8.58
C GLY A 137 -9.36 -17.12 -9.61
N GLU A 138 -9.13 -16.26 -10.61
CA GLU A 138 -8.14 -16.50 -11.66
C GLU A 138 -6.71 -16.59 -11.11
N VAL A 139 -6.31 -15.61 -10.29
CA VAL A 139 -4.99 -15.53 -9.62
C VAL A 139 -5.14 -14.99 -8.19
N PRO A 140 -4.16 -15.20 -7.30
CA PRO A 140 -4.20 -14.65 -5.97
C PRO A 140 -4.05 -13.12 -5.96
N LEU A 141 -4.69 -12.48 -4.97
CA LEU A 141 -4.52 -11.06 -4.68
C LEU A 141 -3.49 -10.83 -3.57
N ILE A 142 -2.48 -10.01 -3.86
CA ILE A 142 -1.47 -9.51 -2.93
C ILE A 142 -1.98 -8.18 -2.33
N GLY A 143 -2.17 -8.17 -1.00
CA GLY A 143 -2.28 -6.93 -0.23
C GLY A 143 -0.90 -6.43 0.17
N PHE A 144 -0.76 -5.15 0.51
CA PHE A 144 0.53 -4.61 0.91
C PHE A 144 0.45 -3.44 1.88
N SER A 145 1.57 -3.15 2.53
CA SER A 145 1.81 -1.95 3.32
C SER A 145 3.25 -1.47 3.12
N GLY A 146 3.53 -0.23 3.52
CA GLY A 146 4.90 0.15 3.84
C GLY A 146 5.25 -0.31 5.25
N SER A 147 6.53 -0.62 5.47
CA SER A 147 7.05 -1.04 6.76
C SER A 147 7.05 0.12 7.76
N PRO A 148 6.98 -0.14 9.07
CA PRO A 148 6.98 0.92 10.09
C PRO A 148 8.14 1.90 9.93
N TRP A 149 9.34 1.40 9.57
CA TRP A 149 10.48 2.25 9.31
C TRP A 149 10.29 3.12 8.07
N THR A 150 9.94 2.52 6.93
CA THR A 150 9.74 3.26 5.68
C THR A 150 8.67 4.34 5.85
N LEU A 151 7.53 4.03 6.49
CA LEU A 151 6.49 5.02 6.77
C LEU A 151 7.00 6.15 7.67
N ALA A 152 7.73 5.83 8.75
CA ALA A 152 8.31 6.82 9.63
C ALA A 152 9.25 7.78 8.88
N THR A 153 10.03 7.30 7.90
CA THR A 153 10.92 8.17 7.11
C THR A 153 10.13 9.27 6.40
N TYR A 154 9.02 8.94 5.73
CA TYR A 154 8.19 9.96 5.07
C TYR A 154 7.50 10.88 6.08
N MET A 155 7.00 10.34 7.18
CA MET A 155 6.31 11.12 8.22
C MET A 155 7.23 12.13 8.88
N VAL A 156 8.49 11.79 9.12
CA VAL A 156 9.48 12.66 9.79
C VAL A 156 10.18 13.60 8.81
N GLU A 157 10.56 13.11 7.63
CA GLU A 157 11.20 13.94 6.60
C GLU A 157 10.18 14.89 5.93
N GLY A 158 8.88 14.58 6.00
CA GLY A 158 7.81 15.33 5.35
C GLY A 158 7.65 15.03 3.86
N GLY A 159 8.32 14.01 3.36
CA GLY A 159 8.32 13.61 1.94
C GLY A 159 9.49 12.71 1.60
N SER A 160 9.82 12.61 0.30
CA SER A 160 10.98 11.85 -0.15
C SER A 160 12.29 12.51 0.28
N SER A 161 13.23 11.72 0.81
CA SER A 161 14.54 12.21 1.24
C SER A 161 15.65 11.32 0.67
N LYS A 162 16.75 11.93 0.22
CA LYS A 162 17.92 11.19 -0.29
C LYS A 162 18.89 10.80 0.83
N ALA A 163 18.95 11.61 1.88
CA ALA A 163 19.93 11.47 2.96
C ALA A 163 19.32 10.94 4.26
N PHE A 164 18.00 11.12 4.44
CA PHE A 164 17.26 10.78 5.66
C PHE A 164 17.85 11.43 6.92
N THR A 165 18.31 12.68 6.78
CA THR A 165 19.07 13.39 7.82
C THR A 165 18.20 13.70 9.04
N VAL A 166 16.91 13.99 8.85
CA VAL A 166 16.00 14.37 9.93
C VAL A 166 15.64 13.16 10.78
N ILE A 167 15.23 12.06 10.16
CA ILE A 167 14.89 10.83 10.89
C ILE A 167 16.13 10.19 11.53
N LYS A 168 17.30 10.23 10.87
CA LYS A 168 18.55 9.75 11.50
C LYS A 168 18.95 10.62 12.69
N LYS A 169 18.75 11.94 12.62
CA LYS A 169 18.95 12.81 13.78
C LYS A 169 18.02 12.42 14.92
N MET A 170 16.73 12.20 14.67
CA MET A 170 15.78 11.71 15.68
C MET A 170 16.20 10.34 16.23
N MET A 171 16.67 9.42 15.38
CA MET A 171 17.16 8.10 15.79
C MET A 171 18.33 8.18 16.77
N TYR A 172 19.30 9.05 16.52
CA TYR A 172 20.49 9.16 17.38
C TYR A 172 20.29 10.06 18.59
N ALA A 173 19.54 11.15 18.46
CA ALA A 173 19.37 12.15 19.52
C ALA A 173 18.15 11.88 20.41
N GLU A 174 17.08 11.30 19.85
CA GLU A 174 15.78 11.10 20.51
C GLU A 174 15.21 9.68 20.25
N PRO A 175 15.99 8.61 20.50
CA PRO A 175 15.61 7.24 20.12
C PRO A 175 14.27 6.80 20.72
N GLN A 176 13.93 7.26 21.92
CA GLN A 176 12.66 6.95 22.59
C GLN A 176 11.45 7.52 21.82
N ALA A 177 11.59 8.70 21.22
CA ALA A 177 10.53 9.29 20.39
C ALA A 177 10.35 8.50 19.11
N LEU A 178 11.46 8.10 18.46
CA LEU A 178 11.40 7.28 17.26
C LEU A 178 10.81 5.89 17.53
N HIS A 179 11.21 5.23 18.63
CA HIS A 179 10.62 3.95 19.00
C HIS A 179 9.12 4.04 19.29
N ALA A 180 8.66 5.13 19.92
CA ALA A 180 7.23 5.36 20.13
C ALA A 180 6.47 5.52 18.80
N LEU A 181 7.07 6.18 17.80
CA LEU A 181 6.49 6.29 16.46
C LEU A 181 6.44 4.94 15.75
N LEU A 182 7.54 4.19 15.78
CA LEU A 182 7.65 2.87 15.15
C LEU A 182 6.68 1.86 15.78
N ASP A 183 6.47 1.90 17.10
CA ASP A 183 5.51 1.03 17.79
C ASP A 183 4.06 1.34 17.37
N LYS A 184 3.69 2.63 17.28
CA LYS A 184 2.37 3.03 16.75
C LYS A 184 2.18 2.60 15.30
N LEU A 185 3.21 2.72 14.47
CA LEU A 185 3.16 2.29 13.07
C LEU A 185 3.07 0.78 12.95
N ALA A 186 3.83 0.01 13.74
CA ALA A 186 3.73 -1.45 13.76
C ALA A 186 2.31 -1.93 14.09
N LYS A 187 1.66 -1.31 15.08
CA LYS A 187 0.25 -1.58 15.40
C LYS A 187 -0.69 -1.24 14.25
N SER A 188 -0.50 -0.06 13.64
CA SER A 188 -1.34 0.41 12.53
C SER A 188 -1.21 -0.48 11.30
N VAL A 189 0.03 -0.83 10.91
CA VAL A 189 0.33 -1.74 9.79
C VAL A 189 -0.25 -3.13 10.05
N THR A 190 -0.12 -3.65 11.27
CA THR A 190 -0.71 -4.96 11.65
C THR A 190 -2.22 -4.97 11.47
N LEU A 191 -2.92 -3.94 11.95
CA LEU A 191 -4.37 -3.82 11.79
C LEU A 191 -4.75 -3.70 10.31
N TYR A 192 -4.03 -2.86 9.57
CA TYR A 192 -4.26 -2.62 8.15
C TYR A 192 -4.09 -3.88 7.29
N LEU A 193 -2.99 -4.62 7.44
CA LEU A 193 -2.76 -5.87 6.72
C LEU A 193 -3.79 -6.95 7.10
N ASN A 194 -4.14 -7.07 8.38
CA ASN A 194 -5.19 -7.99 8.82
C ASN A 194 -6.55 -7.65 8.20
N ALA A 195 -6.88 -6.37 8.05
CA ALA A 195 -8.12 -5.95 7.40
C ALA A 195 -8.09 -6.26 5.90
N GLN A 196 -6.96 -6.07 5.21
CA GLN A 196 -6.82 -6.48 3.81
C GLN A 196 -7.00 -8.01 3.66
N ILE A 197 -6.43 -8.82 4.56
CA ILE A 197 -6.63 -10.27 4.56
C ILE A 197 -8.11 -10.61 4.72
N LYS A 198 -8.80 -10.00 5.69
CA LYS A 198 -10.25 -10.20 5.90
C LYS A 198 -11.09 -9.75 4.70
N ALA A 199 -10.67 -8.68 4.02
CA ALA A 199 -11.34 -8.14 2.84
C ALA A 199 -11.13 -8.99 1.58
N GLY A 200 -10.09 -9.83 1.54
CA GLY A 200 -9.88 -10.80 0.46
C GLY A 200 -8.46 -10.92 -0.09
N ALA A 201 -7.48 -10.20 0.46
CA ALA A 201 -6.08 -10.44 0.14
C ALA A 201 -5.67 -11.87 0.59
N GLN A 202 -4.92 -12.57 -0.26
CA GLN A 202 -4.50 -13.96 -0.02
C GLN A 202 -3.02 -14.08 0.34
N SER A 203 -2.29 -12.98 0.25
CA SER A 203 -0.93 -12.81 0.76
C SER A 203 -0.73 -11.34 1.13
N GLY A 204 0.25 -11.08 1.99
CA GLY A 204 0.68 -9.72 2.34
C GLY A 204 2.14 -9.51 1.96
N ASP A 205 2.45 -8.34 1.43
CA ASP A 205 3.81 -7.87 1.18
C ASP A 205 4.10 -6.61 2.03
N ASP A 206 5.33 -6.45 2.49
CA ASP A 206 5.77 -5.31 3.30
C ASP A 206 7.01 -4.66 2.66
N PHE A 207 6.93 -3.36 2.37
CA PHE A 207 7.93 -2.60 1.60
C PHE A 207 8.82 -1.66 2.43
#